data_AF-A0A8C1YSZ5-F1
#
_entry.id   AF-A0A8C1YSZ5-F1
#
_cell.length_a   1.000
_cell.length_b   1.000
_cell.length_c   1.000
_cell.angle_alpha   90.00
_cell.angle_beta   90.00
_cell.angle_gamma   90.00
#
_symmetry.space_group_name_H-M   'P 1'
#
loop_
_entity.id
_entity.type
_entity.pdbx_description
1 polymer ?
#
loop_
_entity_poly.entity_id
_entity_poly.type
_entity_poly.pdbx_seq_one_letter_code
_entity_poly.pdbx_strand_id
1 'polypeptide(L)'
;LETGFCLTILIHVCADLRCPENVSTVDSLNTRYVLRWDWPHETAVHQNVTFTAQYIAERLYRKPRHEKYWTTVCVDVLEHRCDFTGAELQYLALYLLRVCTNTPQQSSKWIQIRFCPDKHAALGPPSSVRLRSVKEHLEINIIDPLTSTNQSMKTLLDNNLSYLIQYWRRSEEPQVSCTLVWGHVSSPGAV
;
A
#
# COMPACT_ATOMS: atom_id res chain seq x y z
N LEU A 1 -52.02 -50.40 -11.03
CA LEU A 1 -51.82 -48.94 -11.15
C LEU A 1 -50.71 -48.59 -10.18
N GLU A 2 -49.45 -48.72 -10.62
CA GLU A 2 -48.31 -48.29 -9.80
C GLU A 2 -47.92 -46.88 -10.21
N THR A 3 -48.15 -45.94 -9.31
CA THR A 3 -47.72 -44.55 -9.46
C THR A 3 -46.27 -44.44 -9.03
N GLY A 4 -45.35 -44.47 -9.99
CA GLY A 4 -43.93 -44.20 -9.75
C GLY A 4 -43.71 -42.74 -9.37
N PHE A 5 -43.30 -42.49 -8.13
CA PHE A 5 -42.78 -41.20 -7.69
C PHE A 5 -41.40 -40.98 -8.32
N CYS A 6 -41.33 -40.10 -9.32
CA CYS A 6 -40.06 -39.65 -9.89
C CYS A 6 -39.45 -38.60 -8.95
N LEU A 7 -38.51 -39.03 -8.10
CA LEU A 7 -37.75 -38.12 -7.24
C LEU A 7 -36.69 -37.41 -8.10
N THR A 8 -37.01 -36.22 -8.61
CA THR A 8 -36.03 -35.36 -9.29
C THR A 8 -35.09 -34.75 -8.25
N ILE A 9 -33.86 -35.26 -8.17
CA ILE A 9 -32.78 -34.68 -7.36
C ILE A 9 -32.22 -33.46 -8.10
N LEU A 10 -32.52 -32.25 -7.62
CA LEU A 10 -31.86 -31.02 -8.05
C LEU A 10 -30.46 -30.97 -7.43
N ILE A 11 -29.44 -31.39 -8.18
CA ILE A 11 -28.05 -31.23 -7.78
C ILE A 11 -27.68 -29.76 -8.04
N HIS A 12 -27.72 -28.93 -7.00
CA HIS A 12 -27.18 -27.58 -7.09
C HIS A 12 -25.64 -27.70 -7.00
N VAL A 13 -24.99 -27.80 -8.17
CA VAL A 13 -23.54 -27.70 -8.24
C VAL A 13 -23.18 -26.26 -7.95
N CYS A 14 -22.85 -25.97 -6.68
CA CYS A 14 -22.28 -24.68 -6.29
C CYS A 14 -20.87 -24.62 -6.87
N ALA A 15 -20.73 -24.05 -8.07
CA ALA A 15 -19.42 -23.76 -8.63
C ALA A 15 -18.74 -22.70 -7.75
N ASP A 16 -17.55 -23.01 -7.24
CA ASP A 16 -16.78 -22.09 -6.39
C ASP A 16 -16.48 -20.81 -7.20
N LEU A 17 -16.83 -19.63 -6.66
CA LEU A 17 -16.62 -18.37 -7.37
C LEU A 17 -15.12 -18.14 -7.59
N ARG A 18 -14.75 -17.72 -8.80
CA ARG A 18 -13.34 -17.44 -9.14
C ARG A 18 -12.78 -16.33 -8.23
N CYS A 19 -11.55 -16.53 -7.78
CA CYS A 19 -10.83 -15.57 -6.95
C CYS A 19 -10.10 -14.51 -7.80
N PRO A 20 -9.80 -13.33 -7.26
CA PRO A 20 -8.98 -12.33 -7.94
C PRO A 20 -7.56 -12.86 -8.24
N GLU A 21 -6.99 -12.46 -9.37
CA GLU A 21 -5.67 -12.92 -9.82
C GLU A 21 -4.59 -11.85 -9.62
N ASN A 22 -3.32 -12.26 -9.63
CA ASN A 22 -2.16 -11.38 -9.52
C ASN A 22 -2.22 -10.37 -8.35
N VAL A 23 -2.93 -10.72 -7.27
CA VAL A 23 -2.95 -10.00 -6.00
C VAL A 23 -1.57 -10.15 -5.36
N SER A 24 -0.61 -9.35 -5.79
CA SER A 24 0.78 -9.47 -5.34
C SER A 24 1.43 -8.12 -5.10
N THR A 25 0.90 -7.05 -5.71
CA THR A 25 1.53 -5.73 -5.67
C THR A 25 0.57 -4.71 -5.08
N VAL A 26 0.98 -4.09 -3.98
CA VAL A 26 0.41 -2.83 -3.52
C VAL A 26 1.17 -1.72 -4.23
N ASP A 27 0.50 -1.04 -5.15
CA ASP A 27 1.01 0.19 -5.76
C ASP A 27 1.09 1.24 -4.64
N SER A 28 2.31 1.46 -4.14
CA SER A 28 2.54 2.21 -2.91
C SER A 28 3.71 3.17 -3.03
N LEU A 29 3.42 4.42 -2.64
CA LEU A 29 4.36 5.53 -2.66
C LEU A 29 4.13 6.38 -1.42
N ASN A 30 5.19 6.60 -0.63
CA ASN A 30 5.11 7.25 0.68
C ASN A 30 4.06 6.54 1.56
N THR A 31 2.95 7.21 1.87
CA THR A 31 1.83 6.62 2.63
C THR A 31 0.57 6.41 1.80
N ARG A 32 0.68 6.46 0.47
CA ARG A 32 -0.41 6.06 -0.44
C ARG A 32 -0.30 4.58 -0.70
N TYR A 33 -1.38 3.83 -0.45
CA TYR A 33 -1.38 2.37 -0.56
C TYR A 33 -2.58 1.91 -1.38
N VAL A 34 -2.36 1.41 -2.60
CA VAL A 34 -3.43 0.94 -3.47
C VAL A 34 -3.21 -0.53 -3.80
N LEU A 35 -4.06 -1.40 -3.27
CA LEU A 35 -4.07 -2.82 -3.63
C LEU A 35 -4.69 -2.97 -5.03
N ARG A 36 -4.04 -3.72 -5.92
CA ARG A 36 -4.52 -4.01 -7.27
C ARG A 36 -4.62 -5.51 -7.49
N TRP A 37 -5.53 -5.90 -8.38
CA TRP A 37 -5.69 -7.29 -8.82
C TRP A 37 -6.15 -7.34 -10.26
N ASP A 38 -5.97 -8.49 -10.89
CA ASP A 38 -6.45 -8.78 -12.22
C ASP A 38 -7.79 -9.52 -12.15
N TRP A 39 -8.62 -9.27 -13.15
CA TRP A 39 -9.87 -9.99 -13.36
C TRP A 39 -10.07 -10.24 -14.86
N PRO A 40 -10.17 -11.50 -15.30
CA PRO A 40 -10.24 -11.83 -16.72
C PRO A 40 -11.54 -11.34 -17.37
N HIS A 41 -11.39 -10.69 -18.52
CA HIS A 41 -12.46 -10.02 -19.26
C HIS A 41 -13.58 -10.98 -19.72
N GLU A 42 -13.24 -12.23 -20.02
CA GLU A 42 -14.19 -13.24 -20.54
C GLU A 42 -15.29 -13.62 -19.55
N THR A 43 -15.03 -13.55 -18.24
CA THR A 43 -16.02 -13.79 -17.18
C THR A 43 -16.80 -12.55 -16.75
N ALA A 44 -16.35 -11.35 -17.13
CA ALA A 44 -16.97 -10.09 -16.73
C ALA A 44 -18.24 -9.74 -17.54
N VAL A 45 -18.40 -10.29 -18.75
CA VAL A 45 -19.50 -9.93 -19.67
C VAL A 45 -20.86 -10.48 -19.20
N HIS A 46 -20.88 -11.48 -18.33
CA HIS A 46 -22.10 -12.21 -17.98
C HIS A 46 -22.42 -12.28 -16.49
N GLN A 47 -21.60 -11.67 -15.62
CA GLN A 47 -21.82 -11.66 -14.18
C GLN A 47 -21.55 -10.28 -13.59
N ASN A 48 -22.51 -9.75 -12.83
CA ASN A 48 -22.30 -8.58 -11.98
C ASN A 48 -21.40 -8.97 -10.82
N VAL A 49 -20.10 -8.87 -11.06
CA VAL A 49 -19.05 -9.19 -10.10
C VAL A 49 -18.58 -7.92 -9.43
N THR A 50 -18.48 -7.97 -8.11
CA THR A 50 -17.91 -6.92 -7.27
C THR A 50 -16.78 -7.48 -6.41
N PHE A 51 -16.03 -6.59 -5.76
CA PHE A 51 -14.91 -6.99 -4.91
C PHE A 51 -15.01 -6.34 -3.54
N THR A 52 -14.65 -7.11 -2.50
CA THR A 52 -14.52 -6.61 -1.14
C THR A 52 -13.10 -6.83 -0.67
N ALA A 53 -12.51 -5.80 -0.04
CA ALA A 53 -11.13 -5.85 0.44
C ALA A 53 -11.04 -5.43 1.91
N GLN A 54 -10.17 -6.12 2.64
CA GLN A 54 -10.01 -5.97 4.08
C GLN A 54 -8.53 -6.01 4.48
N TYR A 55 -8.23 -5.54 5.69
CA TYR A 55 -6.92 -5.70 6.31
C TYR A 55 -7.02 -6.11 7.77
N ILE A 56 -5.93 -6.66 8.28
CA ILE A 56 -5.72 -6.95 9.70
C ILE A 56 -4.24 -6.76 10.04
N ALA A 57 -3.93 -6.27 11.24
CA ALA A 57 -2.56 -6.32 11.74
C ALA A 57 -2.14 -7.78 11.96
N GLU A 58 -0.95 -8.19 11.50
CA GLU A 58 -0.53 -9.61 11.54
C GLU A 58 -0.54 -10.16 12.97
N ARG A 59 -0.23 -9.33 13.97
CA ARG A 59 -0.29 -9.72 15.39
C ARG A 59 -1.69 -10.14 15.82
N LEU A 60 -2.74 -9.53 15.27
CA LEU A 60 -4.14 -9.89 15.57
C LEU A 60 -4.56 -11.15 14.83
N TYR A 61 -4.03 -11.40 13.62
CA TYR A 61 -4.28 -12.62 12.86
C TYR A 61 -3.87 -13.90 13.62
N ARG A 62 -2.79 -13.83 14.40
CA ARG A 62 -2.30 -14.96 15.22
C ARG A 62 -3.20 -15.28 16.43
N LYS A 63 -4.19 -14.43 16.75
CA LYS A 63 -5.07 -14.65 17.90
C LYS A 63 -6.19 -15.65 17.55
N PRO A 64 -6.69 -16.41 18.55
CA PRO A 64 -7.95 -17.11 18.41
C PRO A 64 -9.07 -16.13 18.03
N ARG A 65 -10.00 -16.58 17.17
CA ARG A 65 -11.12 -15.76 16.66
C ARG A 65 -10.66 -14.48 15.93
N HIS A 66 -9.56 -14.55 15.18
CA HIS A 66 -9.04 -13.39 14.45
C HIS A 66 -10.00 -12.80 13.43
N GLU A 67 -10.96 -13.61 12.95
CA GLU A 67 -11.91 -13.21 11.92
C GLU A 67 -12.70 -11.93 12.26
N LYS A 68 -12.94 -11.67 13.56
CA LYS A 68 -13.62 -10.44 14.03
C LYS A 68 -12.77 -9.17 13.98
N TYR A 69 -11.48 -9.29 13.72
CA TYR A 69 -10.52 -8.18 13.72
C TYR A 69 -10.17 -7.68 12.32
N TRP A 70 -10.74 -8.29 11.27
CA TRP A 70 -10.62 -7.75 9.92
C TRP A 70 -11.39 -6.44 9.80
N THR A 71 -10.73 -5.42 9.28
CA THR A 71 -11.33 -4.14 8.96
C THR A 71 -11.59 -4.07 7.47
N THR A 72 -12.84 -3.81 7.10
CA THR A 72 -13.23 -3.63 5.69
C THR A 72 -12.90 -2.22 5.21
N VAL A 73 -12.33 -2.12 4.01
CA VAL A 73 -11.94 -0.84 3.39
C VAL A 73 -12.76 -0.58 2.14
N CYS A 74 -12.84 -1.57 1.24
CA CYS A 74 -13.70 -1.51 0.07
C CYS A 74 -14.81 -2.55 0.18
N VAL A 75 -16.04 -2.15 -0.16
CA VAL A 75 -17.23 -3.02 -0.15
C VAL A 75 -17.82 -2.97 -1.54
N ASP A 76 -17.97 -4.14 -2.16
CA ASP A 76 -18.64 -4.34 -3.43
C ASP A 76 -18.24 -3.33 -4.53
N VAL A 77 -16.94 -3.05 -4.64
CA VAL A 77 -16.41 -2.17 -5.68
C VAL A 77 -16.34 -2.87 -7.02
N LEU A 78 -16.59 -2.14 -8.10
CA LEU A 78 -16.40 -2.62 -9.47
C LEU A 78 -14.95 -2.45 -9.96
N GLU A 79 -14.21 -1.52 -9.35
CA GLU A 79 -12.82 -1.27 -9.69
C GLU A 79 -11.94 -2.44 -9.26
N HIS A 80 -10.94 -2.78 -10.07
CA HIS A 80 -9.96 -3.84 -9.75
C HIS A 80 -8.82 -3.31 -8.87
N ARG A 81 -9.19 -2.45 -7.91
CA ARG A 81 -8.28 -1.86 -6.94
C ARG A 81 -9.04 -1.44 -5.68
N CYS A 82 -8.31 -1.35 -4.57
CA CYS A 82 -8.81 -0.78 -3.33
C CYS A 82 -7.77 0.18 -2.74
N ASP A 83 -8.20 1.37 -2.37
CA ASP A 83 -7.33 2.40 -1.78
C ASP A 83 -7.33 2.27 -0.25
N PHE A 84 -6.21 1.81 0.29
CA PHE A 84 -5.93 1.68 1.72
C PHE A 84 -5.23 2.91 2.32
N THR A 85 -5.05 4.00 1.56
CA THR A 85 -4.35 5.22 2.03
C THR A 85 -5.00 5.84 3.26
N GLY A 86 -6.33 5.74 3.38
CA GLY A 86 -7.09 6.21 4.55
C GLY A 86 -7.17 5.21 5.70
N ALA A 87 -6.65 3.99 5.54
CA ALA A 87 -6.61 3.01 6.62
C ALA A 87 -5.52 3.37 7.63
N GLU A 88 -5.74 3.03 8.90
CA GLU A 88 -4.82 3.31 10.01
C GLU A 88 -3.64 2.31 10.02
N LEU A 89 -2.90 2.26 8.92
CA LEU A 89 -1.70 1.42 8.76
C LEU A 89 -0.48 2.16 9.31
N GLN A 90 0.02 1.71 10.45
CA GLN A 90 1.27 2.18 11.05
C GLN A 90 2.45 1.81 10.14
N TYR A 91 3.33 2.77 9.86
CA TYR A 91 4.37 2.64 8.85
C TYR A 91 5.35 1.48 9.10
N LEU A 92 5.71 1.24 10.35
CA LEU A 92 6.64 0.18 10.78
C LEU A 92 5.95 -1.13 11.16
N ALA A 93 4.63 -1.23 10.95
CA ALA A 93 3.85 -2.42 11.32
C ALA A 93 3.57 -3.31 10.11
N LEU A 94 3.26 -4.56 10.43
CA LEU A 94 3.01 -5.60 9.45
C LEU A 94 1.53 -6.00 9.42
N TYR A 95 1.01 -6.10 8.21
CA TYR A 95 -0.40 -6.33 7.92
C TYR A 95 -0.60 -7.50 6.96
N LEU A 96 -1.78 -8.09 7.05
CA LEU A 96 -2.32 -8.94 6.00
C LEU A 96 -3.47 -8.18 5.33
N LEU A 97 -3.42 -8.08 4.01
CA LEU A 97 -4.47 -7.50 3.19
C LEU A 97 -5.12 -8.65 2.42
N ARG A 98 -6.44 -8.62 2.26
CA ARG A 98 -7.15 -9.64 1.50
C ARG A 98 -8.23 -9.05 0.62
N VAL A 99 -8.52 -9.73 -0.49
CA VAL A 99 -9.60 -9.40 -1.41
C VAL A 99 -10.37 -10.67 -1.80
N CYS A 100 -11.68 -10.56 -1.92
CA CYS A 100 -12.53 -11.60 -2.50
C CYS A 100 -13.41 -11.01 -3.59
N THR A 101 -13.88 -11.90 -4.45
CA THR A 101 -14.90 -11.63 -5.46
C THR A 101 -16.27 -11.88 -4.84
N ASN A 102 -17.27 -11.08 -5.18
CA ASN A 102 -18.67 -11.27 -4.79
C ASN A 102 -19.59 -11.27 -6.00
N THR A 103 -20.71 -11.96 -5.83
CA THR A 103 -21.92 -11.90 -6.64
C THR A 103 -23.10 -11.77 -5.68
N PRO A 104 -24.32 -11.47 -6.15
CA PRO A 104 -25.49 -11.44 -5.26
C PRO A 104 -25.76 -12.76 -4.51
N GLN A 105 -25.26 -13.89 -5.02
CA GLN A 105 -25.52 -15.23 -4.48
C GLN A 105 -24.38 -15.78 -3.61
N GLN A 106 -23.14 -15.41 -3.89
CA GLN A 106 -21.96 -16.01 -3.24
C GLN A 106 -20.70 -15.13 -3.31
N SER A 107 -19.73 -15.45 -2.45
CA SER A 107 -18.38 -14.87 -2.44
C SER A 107 -17.32 -15.94 -2.68
N SER A 108 -16.20 -15.57 -3.29
CA SER A 108 -15.04 -16.44 -3.46
C SER A 108 -14.28 -16.63 -2.15
N LYS A 109 -13.30 -17.54 -2.16
CA LYS A 109 -12.24 -17.53 -1.15
C LYS A 109 -11.47 -16.21 -1.18
N TRP A 110 -10.91 -15.85 -0.04
CA TRP A 110 -10.05 -14.69 0.10
C TRP A 110 -8.65 -14.97 -0.47
N ILE A 111 -8.15 -14.05 -1.29
CA ILE A 111 -6.74 -14.00 -1.65
C ILE A 111 -6.06 -13.00 -0.74
N GLN A 112 -5.00 -13.44 -0.07
CA GLN A 112 -4.34 -12.69 0.99
C GLN A 112 -2.87 -12.43 0.64
N ILE A 113 -2.41 -11.22 0.91
CA ILE A 113 -1.01 -10.82 0.83
C ILE A 113 -0.52 -10.25 2.15
N ARG A 114 0.80 -10.21 2.30
CA ARG A 114 1.47 -9.61 3.45
C ARG A 114 2.03 -8.26 3.03
N PHE A 115 1.85 -7.23 3.85
CA PHE A 115 2.26 -5.86 3.55
C PHE A 115 2.83 -5.15 4.78
N CYS A 116 3.92 -4.44 4.59
CA CYS A 116 4.58 -3.59 5.57
C CYS A 116 5.00 -2.32 4.84
N PRO A 117 4.47 -1.13 5.19
CA PRO A 117 4.79 0.10 4.48
C PRO A 117 6.29 0.38 4.38
N ASP A 118 7.05 0.27 5.49
CA ASP A 118 8.51 0.45 5.50
C ASP A 118 9.24 -0.42 4.46
N LYS A 119 8.80 -1.67 4.30
CA LYS A 119 9.50 -2.65 3.45
C LYS A 119 9.03 -2.68 2.01
N HIS A 120 7.78 -2.31 1.76
CA HIS A 120 7.15 -2.52 0.46
C HIS A 120 6.73 -1.23 -0.25
N ALA A 121 6.54 -0.12 0.49
CA ALA A 121 6.22 1.16 -0.14
C ALA A 121 7.49 1.81 -0.69
N ALA A 122 7.40 2.33 -1.91
CA ALA A 122 8.47 3.16 -2.45
C ALA A 122 8.51 4.49 -1.68
N LEU A 123 9.70 4.98 -1.36
CA LEU A 123 9.89 6.34 -0.88
C LEU A 123 10.04 7.27 -2.09
N GLY A 124 9.16 8.28 -2.17
CA GLY A 124 9.18 9.27 -3.22
C GLY A 124 10.36 10.25 -3.10
N PRO A 125 10.59 11.05 -4.15
CA PRO A 125 11.61 12.10 -4.11
C PRO A 125 11.26 13.20 -3.08
N PRO A 126 12.23 14.05 -2.72
CA PRO A 126 11.93 15.26 -1.96
C PRO A 126 10.82 16.06 -2.63
N SER A 127 9.89 16.62 -1.85
CA SER A 127 8.78 17.39 -2.41
C SER A 127 9.22 18.72 -2.99
N SER A 128 10.39 19.23 -2.60
CA SER A 128 11.01 20.39 -3.23
C SER A 128 12.51 20.38 -3.01
N VAL A 129 13.28 20.80 -4.02
CA VAL A 129 14.70 21.15 -3.90
C VAL A 129 14.85 22.57 -4.45
N ARG A 130 15.28 23.50 -3.61
CA ARG A 130 15.52 24.90 -3.98
C ARG A 130 16.98 25.26 -3.77
N LEU A 131 17.53 25.94 -4.75
CA LEU A 131 18.91 26.44 -4.73
C LEU A 131 18.88 27.96 -4.60
N ARG A 132 19.70 28.50 -3.72
CA ARG A 132 19.90 29.95 -3.59
C ARG A 132 21.38 30.26 -3.54
N SER A 133 21.85 31.16 -4.42
CA SER A 133 23.19 31.70 -4.32
C SER A 133 23.23 32.74 -3.21
N VAL A 134 24.09 32.55 -2.23
CA VAL A 134 24.26 33.47 -1.09
C VAL A 134 25.73 33.81 -0.96
N LYS A 135 26.13 34.99 -1.49
CA LYS A 135 27.54 35.37 -1.65
C LYS A 135 28.29 34.27 -2.43
N GLU A 136 29.39 33.77 -1.87
CA GLU A 136 30.23 32.68 -2.40
C GLU A 136 29.72 31.27 -2.03
N HIS A 137 28.49 31.13 -1.50
CA HIS A 137 27.93 29.84 -1.10
C HIS A 137 26.69 29.48 -1.94
N LEU A 138 26.49 28.19 -2.14
CA LEU A 138 25.24 27.63 -2.64
C LEU A 138 24.44 27.06 -1.47
N GLU A 139 23.32 27.68 -1.16
CA GLU A 139 22.37 27.18 -0.17
C GLU A 139 21.39 26.20 -0.85
N ILE A 140 21.28 25.00 -0.29
CA ILE A 140 20.39 23.94 -0.79
C ILE A 140 19.31 23.72 0.27
N ASN A 141 18.07 24.02 -0.10
CA ASN A 141 16.90 23.78 0.74
C ASN A 141 16.12 22.60 0.17
N ILE A 142 16.10 21.49 0.92
CA ILE A 142 15.38 20.27 0.57
C ILE A 142 14.18 20.15 1.50
N ILE A 143 12.99 19.97 0.92
CA ILE A 143 11.77 19.64 1.65
C ILE A 143 11.57 18.14 1.54
N ASP A 144 11.35 17.49 2.69
CA ASP A 144 11.15 16.05 2.75
C ASP A 144 10.03 15.55 1.84
N PRO A 145 10.08 14.29 1.37
CA PRO A 145 8.93 13.63 0.79
C PRO A 145 7.74 13.73 1.77
N LEU A 146 6.54 13.93 1.21
CA LEU A 146 5.34 14.09 2.01
C LEU A 146 4.49 12.81 2.06
N THR A 147 3.87 12.59 3.21
CA THR A 147 2.77 11.63 3.38
C THR A 147 1.55 12.08 2.57
N SER A 148 0.58 11.17 2.41
CA SER A 148 -0.77 11.46 1.89
C SER A 148 -1.54 12.53 2.69
N THR A 149 -1.10 12.83 3.91
CA THR A 149 -1.65 13.87 4.80
C THR A 149 -0.76 15.12 4.88
N ASN A 150 0.19 15.30 3.96
CA ASN A 150 1.13 16.44 3.90
C ASN A 150 2.07 16.56 5.11
N GLN A 151 2.39 15.46 5.78
CA GLN A 151 3.40 15.41 6.84
C GLN A 151 4.75 14.97 6.26
N SER A 152 5.86 15.33 6.91
CA SER A 152 7.18 14.84 6.46
C SER A 152 7.30 13.33 6.67
N MET A 153 7.73 12.60 5.64
CA MET A 153 8.05 11.16 5.72
C MET A 153 9.16 10.85 6.72
N LYS A 154 10.03 11.83 7.04
CA LYS A 154 11.12 11.66 8.00
C LYS A 154 10.63 11.28 9.40
N THR A 155 9.44 11.75 9.80
CA THR A 155 8.88 11.46 11.13
C THR A 155 8.46 10.00 11.27
N LEU A 156 8.05 9.36 10.17
CA LEU A 156 7.68 7.94 10.13
C LEU A 156 8.90 7.01 10.04
N LEU A 157 10.07 7.57 9.72
CA LEU A 157 11.34 6.87 9.56
C LEU A 157 12.27 7.07 10.77
N ASP A 158 11.71 7.31 11.96
CA ASP A 158 12.46 7.57 13.20
C ASP A 158 13.56 8.64 13.04
N ASN A 159 13.27 9.69 12.25
CA ASN A 159 14.21 10.75 11.88
C ASN A 159 15.46 10.31 11.10
N ASN A 160 15.48 9.10 10.56
CA ASN A 160 16.62 8.49 9.86
C ASN A 160 16.61 8.71 8.34
N LEU A 161 15.96 9.78 7.87
CA LEU A 161 16.00 10.18 6.45
C LEU A 161 17.25 11.03 6.19
N SER A 162 18.04 10.61 5.20
CA SER A 162 19.23 11.33 4.73
C SER A 162 19.22 11.47 3.21
N TYR A 163 19.92 12.49 2.70
CA TYR A 163 20.00 12.79 1.28
C TYR A 163 21.44 12.67 0.80
N LEU A 164 21.63 11.94 -0.30
CA LEU A 164 22.85 12.03 -1.10
C LEU A 164 22.69 13.18 -2.08
N ILE A 165 23.54 14.21 -1.97
CA ILE A 165 23.52 15.36 -2.85
C ILE A 165 24.64 15.21 -3.88
N GLN A 166 24.26 15.24 -5.16
CA GLN A 166 25.17 15.25 -6.30
C GLN A 166 25.04 16.58 -7.02
N TYR A 167 26.17 17.23 -7.32
CA TYR A 167 26.21 18.51 -8.02
C TYR A 167 27.24 18.47 -9.15
N TRP A 168 27.01 19.22 -10.21
CA TRP A 168 27.95 19.36 -11.32
C TRP A 168 27.83 20.77 -11.92
N ARG A 169 28.95 21.29 -12.43
CA ARG A 169 28.99 22.53 -13.19
C ARG A 169 28.84 22.18 -14.66
N ARG A 170 28.10 22.98 -15.44
CA ARG A 170 27.84 22.72 -16.87
C ARG A 170 29.10 22.59 -17.76
N SER A 171 30.28 22.92 -17.24
CA SER A 171 31.56 22.90 -17.95
C SER A 171 32.51 21.77 -17.56
N GLU A 172 32.20 20.95 -16.55
CA GLU A 172 33.08 19.86 -16.06
C GLU A 172 32.24 18.63 -15.68
N GLU A 173 32.77 17.44 -15.94
CA GLU A 173 32.19 16.16 -15.51
C GLU A 173 31.87 16.18 -13.99
N PRO A 174 30.83 15.44 -13.52
CA PRO A 174 30.37 15.52 -12.14
C PRO A 174 31.49 15.20 -11.15
N GLN A 175 31.98 16.22 -10.43
CA GLN A 175 32.99 16.07 -9.39
C GLN A 175 32.35 15.86 -8.01
N VAL A 176 32.65 14.68 -7.45
CA VAL A 176 32.63 14.24 -6.03
C VAL A 176 31.31 14.36 -5.25
N SER A 177 30.88 13.24 -4.68
CA SER A 177 29.79 13.11 -3.70
C SER A 177 30.15 13.74 -2.34
N CYS A 178 29.37 14.71 -1.87
CA CYS A 178 29.39 15.13 -0.47
C CYS A 178 28.20 14.55 0.28
N THR A 179 28.46 13.75 1.32
CA THR A 179 27.45 13.30 2.27
C THR A 179 27.32 14.35 3.37
N LEU A 180 26.21 15.08 3.41
CA LEU A 180 25.88 15.98 4.51
C LEU A 180 25.04 15.21 5.54
N VAL A 181 25.63 14.92 6.69
CA VAL A 181 24.92 14.37 7.86
C VAL A 181 24.59 15.53 8.79
N TRP A 182 23.30 15.84 8.96
CA TRP A 182 22.88 16.85 9.93
C TRP A 182 22.87 16.26 11.34
N GLY A 183 23.90 16.59 12.12
CA GLY A 183 23.96 16.35 13.57
C GLY A 183 23.63 17.64 14.33
N HIS A 184 22.91 17.49 15.45
CA HIS A 184 22.59 18.58 16.39
C HIS A 184 23.86 19.33 16.79
N VAL A 185 23.95 20.64 16.52
CA VAL A 185 24.96 21.51 17.11
C VAL A 185 24.47 21.86 18.51
N SER A 186 24.99 21.18 19.52
CA SER A 186 24.93 21.63 20.90
C SER A 186 25.97 22.73 21.07
N SER A 187 25.55 23.98 21.29
CA SER A 187 26.46 25.07 21.67
C SER A 187 27.24 24.68 22.94
N PRO A 188 28.57 24.86 23.01
CA PRO A 188 29.29 24.81 24.27
C PRO A 188 28.85 26.02 25.12
N GLY A 189 28.59 25.76 26.40
CA GLY A 189 28.12 26.75 27.36
C GLY A 189 29.02 27.99 27.46
N ALA A 190 28.40 29.13 27.70
CA ALA A 190 29.08 30.30 28.21
C ALA A 190 29.46 30.04 29.68
N VAL A 191 30.74 30.24 29.98
CA VAL A 191 31.27 30.41 31.35
C VAL A 191 30.86 31.79 31.86
#